data_AF-A0A7G6Z0T9-F1
#
_entry.id   AF-A0A7G6Z0T9-F1
#
_cell.length_a   1.000
_cell.length_b   1.000
_cell.length_c   1.000
_cell.angle_alpha   90.00
_cell.angle_beta   90.00
_cell.angle_gamma   90.00
#
_symmetry.space_group_name_H-M   'P 1'
#
loop_
_entity.id
_entity.type
_entity.pdbx_description
1 polymer ?
#
loop_
_entity_poly.entity_id
_entity_poly.type
_entity_poly.pdbx_seq_one_letter_code
_entity_poly.pdbx_strand_id
1 'polypeptide(L)'
;MALICLVLSGAALLVNGLTLLGRVPGRDSGVFNVLIGGLQLVLCVAVAVSADGSLPALFGISGTFLFGVTYLYVGVDSLLGLGAVGLGWFCGLVAALAVAFAVVHVADDPVLAVLWAGWAALWALFFVLLALGRSAIGTYTGWALVLASQVTTTVPALLGLTGHWPAGSIATTTALLSLVGVFGGAALLTRRAATRPQPERTQAPAAA
;
A
#
# COMPACT_ATOMS: atom_id res chain seq x y z
N MET A 1 6.57 -17.64 1.46
CA MET A 1 6.39 -16.50 2.39
C MET A 1 6.07 -15.19 1.67
N ALA A 2 6.94 -14.69 0.78
CA ALA A 2 6.76 -13.36 0.16
C ALA A 2 5.39 -13.17 -0.52
N LEU A 3 4.91 -14.17 -1.26
CA LEU A 3 3.59 -14.14 -1.90
C LEU A 3 2.43 -14.08 -0.89
N ILE A 4 2.57 -14.75 0.26
CA ILE A 4 1.57 -14.65 1.35
C ILE A 4 1.56 -13.22 1.90
N CYS A 5 2.74 -12.65 2.16
CA CYS A 5 2.84 -11.27 2.62
C CYS A 5 2.33 -10.26 1.58
N LEU A 6 2.40 -10.60 0.30
CA LEU A 6 1.81 -9.81 -0.78
C LEU A 6 0.28 -9.84 -0.73
N VAL A 7 -0.34 -10.98 -0.44
CA VAL A 7 -1.80 -11.06 -0.16
C VAL A 7 -2.16 -10.21 1.05
N LEU A 8 -1.41 -10.34 2.15
CA LEU A 8 -1.65 -9.58 3.38
C LEU A 8 -1.53 -8.07 3.13
N SER A 9 -0.51 -7.65 2.39
CA SER A 9 -0.30 -6.26 1.97
C SER A 9 -1.46 -5.76 1.12
N GLY A 10 -2.00 -6.58 0.19
CA GLY A 10 -3.20 -6.23 -0.56
C GLY A 10 -4.41 -5.99 0.33
N ALA A 11 -4.63 -6.84 1.34
CA ALA A 11 -5.71 -6.64 2.29
C ALA A 11 -5.53 -5.33 3.10
N ALA A 12 -4.31 -5.02 3.55
CA ALA A 12 -4.00 -3.79 4.27
C ALA A 12 -4.19 -2.54 3.40
N LEU A 13 -3.71 -2.57 2.15
CA LEU A 13 -3.90 -1.46 1.20
C LEU A 13 -5.39 -1.21 0.93
N LEU A 14 -6.20 -2.27 0.76
CA LEU A 14 -7.63 -2.13 0.55
C LEU A 14 -8.31 -1.45 1.74
N VAL A 15 -8.08 -1.96 2.96
CA VAL A 15 -8.69 -1.42 4.18
C VAL A 15 -8.25 0.02 4.43
N ASN A 16 -6.96 0.31 4.28
CA ASN A 16 -6.41 1.66 4.43
C ASN A 16 -7.00 2.64 3.39
N GLY A 17 -7.13 2.21 2.13
CA GLY A 17 -7.77 3.00 1.10
C GLY A 17 -9.23 3.30 1.43
N LEU A 18 -9.99 2.30 1.90
CA LEU A 18 -11.38 2.48 2.32
C LEU A 18 -11.50 3.41 3.55
N THR A 19 -10.55 3.38 4.47
CA THR A 19 -10.48 4.33 5.59
C THR A 19 -10.26 5.76 5.12
N LEU A 20 -9.31 5.99 4.20
CA LEU A 20 -9.09 7.33 3.62
C LEU A 20 -10.31 7.84 2.84
N LEU A 21 -11.13 6.94 2.30
CA LEU A 21 -12.40 7.27 1.62
C LEU A 21 -13.59 7.36 2.60
N GLY A 22 -13.36 7.28 3.91
CA GLY A 22 -14.37 7.40 4.96
C GLY A 22 -15.35 6.24 5.04
N ARG A 23 -14.98 5.05 4.54
CA ARG A 23 -15.86 3.86 4.48
C ARG A 23 -15.60 2.84 5.57
N VAL A 24 -14.40 2.88 6.16
CA VAL A 24 -14.00 2.04 7.29
C VAL A 24 -13.51 2.96 8.40
N PRO A 25 -14.02 2.83 9.65
CA PRO A 25 -13.54 3.62 10.77
C PRO A 25 -12.03 3.42 11.00
N GLY A 26 -11.34 4.50 11.41
CA GLY A 26 -9.89 4.46 11.68
C GLY A 26 -9.49 3.42 12.73
N ARG A 27 -10.32 3.22 13.77
CA ARG A 27 -10.10 2.19 14.79
C ARG A 27 -10.09 0.78 14.22
N ASP A 28 -11.06 0.45 13.35
CA ASP A 28 -11.21 -0.89 12.79
C ASP A 28 -10.05 -1.21 11.84
N SER A 29 -9.67 -0.23 11.01
CA SER A 29 -8.45 -0.30 10.21
C SER A 29 -7.20 -0.41 11.08
N GLY A 30 -7.16 0.30 12.20
CA GLY A 30 -6.06 0.25 13.17
C GLY A 30 -5.81 -1.16 13.68
N VAL A 31 -6.85 -1.84 14.18
CA VAL A 31 -6.77 -3.24 14.62
C VAL A 31 -6.30 -4.14 13.47
N PHE A 32 -6.87 -3.97 12.28
CA PHE A 32 -6.52 -4.75 11.11
C PHE A 32 -5.02 -4.62 10.75
N ASN A 33 -4.51 -3.39 10.75
CA ASN A 33 -3.12 -3.09 10.43
C ASN A 33 -2.13 -3.65 11.47
N VAL A 34 -2.47 -3.63 12.76
CA VAL A 34 -1.66 -4.27 13.80
C VAL A 34 -1.55 -5.78 13.54
N LEU A 35 -2.65 -6.44 13.21
CA LEU A 35 -2.65 -7.88 12.95
C LEU A 35 -1.82 -8.24 11.70
N ILE A 36 -2.04 -7.51 10.60
CA ILE A 36 -1.32 -7.75 9.34
C ILE A 36 0.17 -7.42 9.47
N GLY A 37 0.49 -6.24 9.99
CA GLY A 37 1.87 -5.80 10.19
C GLY A 37 2.62 -6.71 11.16
N GLY A 38 1.99 -7.06 12.28
CA GLY A 38 2.55 -7.98 13.27
C GLY A 38 2.83 -9.37 12.68
N LEU A 39 1.86 -9.97 11.99
CA LEU A 39 2.05 -11.27 11.34
C LEU A 39 3.16 -11.23 10.30
N GLN A 40 3.20 -10.18 9.48
CA GLN A 40 4.22 -10.02 8.44
C GLN A 40 5.63 -9.87 9.05
N LEU A 41 5.76 -9.15 10.15
CA LEU A 41 7.03 -9.03 10.88
C LEU A 41 7.45 -10.35 11.54
N VAL A 42 6.53 -11.09 12.15
CA VAL A 42 6.82 -12.42 12.72
C VAL A 42 7.37 -13.35 11.63
N LEU A 43 6.73 -13.39 10.46
CA LEU A 43 7.21 -14.19 9.33
C LEU A 43 8.60 -13.74 8.85
N CYS A 44 8.85 -12.43 8.75
CA CYS A 44 10.16 -11.92 8.36
C CYS A 44 11.24 -12.25 9.38
N VAL A 45 10.96 -12.14 10.69
CA VAL A 45 11.90 -12.49 11.76
C VAL A 45 12.22 -13.99 11.71
N ALA A 46 11.22 -14.84 11.52
CA ALA A 46 11.45 -16.28 11.36
C ALA A 46 12.40 -16.58 10.19
N VAL A 47 12.21 -15.93 9.04
CA VAL A 47 13.13 -16.08 7.90
C VAL A 47 14.50 -15.49 8.19
N ALA A 48 14.59 -14.31 8.81
CA ALA A 48 15.86 -13.68 9.14
C ALA A 48 16.72 -14.54 10.07
N VAL A 49 16.11 -15.19 11.07
CA VAL A 49 16.78 -16.14 11.95
C VAL A 49 17.24 -17.37 11.16
N SER A 50 16.38 -17.92 10.30
CA SER A 50 16.72 -19.10 9.49
C SER A 50 17.75 -18.82 8.38
N ALA A 51 17.93 -17.55 8.00
CA ALA A 51 18.83 -17.14 6.94
C ALA A 51 20.31 -17.29 7.32
N ASP A 52 20.61 -17.39 8.62
CA ASP A 52 21.97 -17.62 9.15
C ASP A 52 23.05 -16.71 8.51
N GLY A 53 22.74 -15.42 8.39
CA GLY A 53 23.65 -14.42 7.81
C GLY A 53 23.66 -14.34 6.27
N SER A 54 22.85 -15.12 5.56
CA SER A 54 22.72 -15.06 4.10
C SER A 54 22.18 -13.70 3.63
N LEU A 55 23.07 -12.87 3.09
CA LEU A 55 22.72 -11.54 2.55
C LEU A 55 21.63 -11.59 1.46
N PRO A 56 21.63 -12.54 0.50
CA PRO A 56 20.55 -12.65 -0.48
C PRO A 56 19.18 -12.95 0.16
N ALA A 57 19.15 -13.82 1.19
CA ALA A 57 17.91 -14.12 1.90
C ALA A 57 17.40 -12.90 2.68
N LEU A 58 18.30 -12.19 3.37
CA LEU A 58 17.97 -10.95 4.09
C LEU A 58 17.50 -9.84 3.14
N PHE A 59 18.14 -9.72 1.98
CA PHE A 59 17.72 -8.79 0.94
C PHE A 59 16.31 -9.12 0.44
N GLY A 60 16.02 -10.40 0.17
CA GLY A 60 14.71 -10.85 -0.31
C GLY A 60 13.53 -10.57 0.63
N ILE A 61 13.78 -10.43 1.94
CA ILE A 61 12.74 -10.11 2.93
C ILE A 61 12.67 -8.63 3.30
N SER A 62 13.68 -7.83 2.93
CA SER A 62 13.81 -6.42 3.36
C SER A 62 12.57 -5.59 3.03
N GLY A 63 12.05 -5.69 1.80
CA GLY A 63 10.82 -5.02 1.40
C GLY A 63 9.60 -5.43 2.21
N THR A 64 9.46 -6.73 2.46
CA THR A 64 8.37 -7.28 3.27
C THR A 64 8.45 -6.77 4.72
N PHE A 65 9.67 -6.64 5.25
CA PHE A 65 9.92 -6.08 6.57
C PHE A 65 9.47 -4.61 6.66
N LEU A 66 9.87 -3.79 5.68
CA LEU A 66 9.48 -2.37 5.61
C LEU A 66 7.95 -2.20 5.58
N PHE A 67 7.25 -3.01 4.78
CA PHE A 67 5.79 -2.98 4.70
C PHE A 67 5.14 -3.46 6.01
N GLY A 68 5.69 -4.51 6.64
CA GLY A 68 5.22 -4.98 7.94
C GLY A 68 5.32 -3.91 9.03
N VAL A 69 6.46 -3.21 9.11
CA VAL A 69 6.64 -2.04 10.00
C VAL A 69 5.65 -0.94 9.63
N THR A 70 5.47 -0.65 8.34
CA THR A 70 4.52 0.39 7.88
C THR A 70 3.11 0.11 8.42
N TYR A 71 2.60 -1.10 8.21
CA TYR A 71 1.25 -1.46 8.67
C TYR A 71 1.16 -1.47 10.18
N LEU A 72 2.13 -2.04 10.89
CA LEU A 72 2.10 -2.02 12.35
C LEU A 72 2.09 -0.58 12.88
N TYR A 73 2.87 0.32 12.29
CA TYR A 73 2.91 1.73 12.68
C TYR A 73 1.56 2.42 12.37
N VAL A 74 1.00 2.26 11.17
CA VAL A 74 -0.37 2.75 10.84
C VAL A 74 -1.38 2.27 11.88
N GLY A 75 -1.30 1.00 12.27
CA GLY A 75 -2.20 0.37 13.23
C GLY A 75 -2.11 1.00 14.62
N VAL A 76 -0.89 1.10 15.16
CA VAL A 76 -0.64 1.69 16.48
C VAL A 76 -1.02 3.17 16.50
N ASP A 77 -0.67 3.92 15.45
CA ASP A 77 -1.02 5.34 15.34
C ASP A 77 -2.55 5.55 15.34
N SER A 78 -3.28 4.74 14.57
CA SER A 78 -4.74 4.82 14.47
C SER A 78 -5.45 4.46 15.78
N LEU A 79 -4.89 3.54 16.56
CA LEU A 79 -5.49 3.07 17.81
C LEU A 79 -5.20 3.98 19.00
N LEU A 80 -4.01 4.59 19.03
CA LEU A 80 -3.54 5.40 20.16
C LEU A 80 -3.59 6.91 19.89
N GLY A 81 -3.82 7.33 18.64
CA GLY A 81 -3.88 8.74 18.27
C GLY A 81 -2.54 9.47 18.42
N LEU A 82 -1.42 8.83 18.05
CA LEU A 82 -0.06 9.32 18.32
C LEU A 82 0.38 10.46 17.39
N GLY A 83 -0.29 10.61 16.25
CA GLY A 83 0.02 11.59 15.22
C GLY A 83 0.84 10.99 14.07
N ALA A 84 0.42 11.28 12.84
CA ALA A 84 0.91 10.58 11.66
C ALA A 84 2.19 11.15 11.01
N VAL A 85 2.80 12.21 11.57
CA VAL A 85 3.96 12.88 10.92
C VAL A 85 5.18 11.97 10.84
N GLY A 86 5.49 11.24 11.92
CA GLY A 86 6.62 10.30 11.95
C GLY A 86 6.43 9.14 10.96
N LEU A 87 5.20 8.61 10.89
CA LEU A 87 4.80 7.62 9.89
C LEU A 87 4.98 8.15 8.47
N GLY A 88 4.60 9.41 8.22
CA GLY A 88 4.81 10.06 6.93
C GLY A 88 6.28 10.06 6.49
N TRP A 89 7.21 10.43 7.38
CA TRP A 89 8.65 10.40 7.08
C TRP A 89 9.17 8.99 6.83
N PHE A 90 8.68 8.01 7.60
CA PHE A 90 8.98 6.60 7.35
C PHE A 90 8.49 6.17 5.96
N CYS A 91 7.28 6.59 5.54
CA CYS A 91 6.81 6.35 4.18
C CYS A 91 7.71 6.99 3.11
N GLY A 92 8.29 8.16 3.38
CA GLY A 92 9.27 8.80 2.49
C GLY A 92 10.53 7.96 2.30
N LEU A 93 11.07 7.38 3.38
CA LEU A 93 12.20 6.44 3.32
C LEU A 93 11.83 5.18 2.52
N VAL A 94 10.66 4.58 2.81
CA VAL A 94 10.20 3.38 2.10
C VAL A 94 10.02 3.66 0.61
N ALA A 95 9.52 4.84 0.23
CA ALA A 95 9.42 5.24 -1.17
C ALA A 95 10.80 5.31 -1.85
N ALA A 96 11.81 5.89 -1.20
CA ALA A 96 13.16 5.95 -1.74
C ALA A 96 13.80 4.55 -1.90
N LEU A 97 13.63 3.68 -0.91
CA LEU A 97 14.11 2.30 -0.97
C LEU A 97 13.36 1.48 -2.04
N ALA A 98 12.06 1.70 -2.20
CA ALA A 98 11.26 1.08 -3.25
C ALA A 98 11.76 1.46 -4.67
N VAL A 99 12.19 2.71 -4.88
CA VAL A 99 12.86 3.10 -6.14
C VAL A 99 14.16 2.32 -6.33
N ALA A 100 14.98 2.18 -5.29
CA ALA A 100 16.21 1.39 -5.38
C ALA A 100 15.92 -0.10 -5.69
N PHE A 101 14.89 -0.69 -5.07
CA PHE A 101 14.47 -2.05 -5.38
C PHE A 101 13.94 -2.18 -6.81
N ALA A 102 13.22 -1.19 -7.33
CA ALA A 102 12.78 -1.19 -8.73
C ALA A 102 13.99 -1.25 -9.68
N VAL A 103 15.04 -0.47 -9.42
CA VAL A 103 16.27 -0.48 -10.22
C VAL A 103 16.97 -1.83 -10.14
N VAL A 104 17.11 -2.40 -8.93
CA VAL A 104 17.79 -3.69 -8.74
C VAL A 104 17.11 -4.83 -9.49
N HIS A 105 15.78 -4.85 -9.57
CA HIS A 105 15.04 -5.93 -10.23
C HIS A 105 14.84 -5.73 -11.73
N VAL A 106 15.26 -4.59 -12.31
CA VAL A 106 14.91 -4.23 -13.70
C VAL A 106 15.39 -5.25 -14.73
N ALA A 107 16.50 -5.94 -14.46
CA ALA A 107 17.08 -6.93 -15.37
C ALA A 107 16.50 -8.34 -15.13
N ASP A 108 16.41 -8.75 -13.86
CA ASP A 108 16.10 -10.14 -13.50
C ASP A 108 14.59 -10.40 -13.35
N ASP A 109 13.83 -9.41 -12.86
CA ASP A 109 12.37 -9.47 -12.76
C ASP A 109 11.75 -8.09 -13.07
N PRO A 110 11.62 -7.74 -14.36
CA PRO A 110 11.10 -6.45 -14.76
C PRO A 110 9.63 -6.24 -14.34
N VAL A 111 8.86 -7.30 -14.10
CA VAL A 111 7.49 -7.17 -13.57
C VAL A 111 7.55 -6.71 -12.13
N LEU A 112 8.38 -7.34 -11.28
CA LEU A 112 8.58 -6.92 -9.90
C LEU A 112 9.18 -5.52 -9.81
N ALA A 113 10.07 -5.15 -10.73
CA ALA A 113 10.61 -3.78 -10.83
C ALA A 113 9.50 -2.74 -11.03
N VAL A 114 8.54 -3.03 -11.92
CA VAL A 114 7.36 -2.18 -12.14
C VAL A 114 6.49 -2.11 -10.89
N LEU A 115 6.23 -3.24 -10.22
CA LEU A 115 5.48 -3.25 -8.97
C LEU A 115 6.14 -2.38 -7.89
N TRP A 116 7.47 -2.49 -7.73
CA TRP A 116 8.25 -1.65 -6.82
C TRP A 116 8.13 -0.16 -7.15
N ALA A 117 8.13 0.23 -8.43
CA ALA A 117 7.89 1.60 -8.84
C ALA A 117 6.47 2.09 -8.48
N GLY A 118 5.46 1.23 -8.63
CA GLY A 118 4.09 1.51 -8.21
C GLY A 118 3.97 1.70 -6.70
N TRP A 119 4.64 0.86 -5.91
CA TRP A 119 4.72 1.01 -4.47
C TRP A 119 5.51 2.26 -4.06
N ALA A 120 6.62 2.58 -4.72
CA ALA A 120 7.33 3.84 -4.47
C ALA A 120 6.38 5.05 -4.60
N ALA A 121 5.55 5.08 -5.64
CA ALA A 121 4.55 6.14 -5.82
C ALA A 121 3.50 6.17 -4.69
N LEU A 122 2.94 5.02 -4.28
CA LEU A 122 1.96 4.97 -3.17
C LEU A 122 2.54 5.46 -1.85
N TRP A 123 3.75 5.04 -1.49
CA TRP A 123 4.40 5.47 -0.25
C TRP A 123 4.79 6.95 -0.32
N ALA A 124 5.16 7.47 -1.50
CA ALA A 124 5.35 8.90 -1.70
C ALA A 124 4.04 9.70 -1.48
N LEU A 125 2.88 9.17 -1.90
CA LEU A 125 1.58 9.79 -1.60
C LEU A 125 1.33 9.86 -0.09
N PHE A 126 1.68 8.83 0.68
CA PHE A 126 1.58 8.87 2.13
C PHE A 126 2.56 9.85 2.77
N PHE A 127 3.79 9.97 2.26
CA PHE A 127 4.72 11.01 2.71
C PHE A 127 4.12 12.41 2.52
N VAL A 128 3.59 12.70 1.33
CA VAL A 128 2.95 13.99 1.03
C VAL A 128 1.71 14.22 1.91
N LEU A 129 0.88 13.20 2.09
CA LEU A 129 -0.34 13.29 2.89
C LEU A 129 -0.04 13.52 4.38
N LEU A 130 0.89 12.75 4.95
CA LEU A 130 1.10 12.62 6.39
C LEU A 130 2.25 13.50 6.91
N ALA A 131 3.42 13.48 6.26
CA ALA A 131 4.57 14.28 6.69
C ALA A 131 4.45 15.74 6.25
N LEU A 132 3.99 15.98 5.00
CA LEU A 132 3.81 17.34 4.48
C LEU A 132 2.43 17.93 4.76
N GLY A 133 1.55 17.17 5.44
CA GLY A 133 0.23 17.63 5.86
C GLY A 133 -0.72 18.01 4.71
N ARG A 134 -0.53 17.46 3.51
CA ARG A 134 -1.34 17.82 2.33
C ARG A 134 -2.62 17.00 2.24
N SER A 135 -3.59 17.30 3.10
CA SER A 135 -4.88 16.59 3.17
C SER A 135 -5.68 16.60 1.87
N ALA A 136 -5.46 17.58 0.98
CA ALA A 136 -6.15 17.72 -0.30
C ALA A 136 -5.99 16.50 -1.24
N ILE A 137 -4.93 15.70 -1.08
CA ILE A 137 -4.74 14.49 -1.89
C ILE A 137 -5.38 13.23 -1.29
N GLY A 138 -6.00 13.32 -0.10
CA GLY A 138 -6.49 12.17 0.65
C GLY A 138 -7.44 11.26 -0.13
N THR A 139 -8.42 11.83 -0.85
CA THR A 139 -9.35 11.04 -1.68
C THR A 139 -8.64 10.34 -2.84
N TYR A 140 -7.68 11.01 -3.48
CA TYR A 140 -6.87 10.41 -4.54
C TYR A 140 -6.01 9.27 -4.01
N THR A 141 -5.32 9.50 -2.90
CA THR A 141 -4.52 8.47 -2.21
C THR A 141 -5.39 7.27 -1.86
N GLY A 142 -6.57 7.49 -1.29
CA GLY A 142 -7.52 6.42 -0.95
C GLY A 142 -7.93 5.57 -2.15
N TRP A 143 -8.28 6.17 -3.28
CA TRP A 143 -8.58 5.40 -4.50
C TRP A 143 -7.36 4.69 -5.09
N ALA A 144 -6.18 5.33 -5.06
CA ALA A 144 -4.94 4.70 -5.51
C ALA A 144 -4.63 3.43 -4.69
N LEU A 145 -4.79 3.49 -3.37
CA LEU A 145 -4.70 2.33 -2.48
C LEU A 145 -5.68 1.22 -2.84
N VAL A 146 -6.98 1.54 -2.98
CA VAL A 146 -8.01 0.55 -3.31
C VAL A 146 -7.71 -0.14 -4.64
N LEU A 147 -7.37 0.61 -5.69
CA LEU A 147 -7.09 0.03 -7.00
C LEU A 147 -5.76 -0.76 -6.99
N ALA A 148 -4.71 -0.21 -6.40
CA ALA A 148 -3.42 -0.88 -6.32
C ALA A 148 -3.46 -2.16 -5.48
N SER A 149 -4.30 -2.21 -4.44
CA SER A 149 -4.45 -3.38 -3.58
C SER A 149 -4.83 -4.65 -4.35
N GLN A 150 -5.58 -4.51 -5.45
CA GLN A 150 -5.95 -5.65 -6.26
C GLN A 150 -4.93 -5.88 -7.37
N VAL A 151 -4.58 -4.83 -8.09
CA VAL A 151 -3.78 -4.89 -9.31
C VAL A 151 -2.31 -5.20 -9.04
N THR A 152 -1.74 -4.63 -7.96
CA THR A 152 -0.29 -4.72 -7.68
C THR A 152 0.05 -5.77 -6.64
N THR A 153 -0.93 -6.22 -5.87
CA THR A 153 -0.70 -7.17 -4.76
C THR A 153 -1.55 -8.42 -4.89
N THR A 154 -2.89 -8.36 -4.79
CA THR A 154 -3.74 -9.57 -4.80
C THR A 154 -3.57 -10.42 -6.07
N VAL A 155 -3.69 -9.81 -7.25
CA VAL A 155 -3.60 -10.54 -8.53
C VAL A 155 -2.20 -11.14 -8.74
N PRO A 156 -1.09 -10.38 -8.63
CA PRO A 156 0.26 -10.96 -8.73
C PRO A 156 0.53 -12.05 -7.69
N ALA A 157 0.04 -11.87 -6.45
CA ALA A 157 0.20 -12.86 -5.40
C ALA A 157 -0.50 -14.19 -5.73
N LEU A 158 -1.75 -14.14 -6.20
CA LEU A 158 -2.50 -15.33 -6.59
C LEU A 158 -1.87 -16.04 -7.78
N LEU A 159 -1.42 -15.28 -8.78
CA LEU A 159 -0.68 -15.84 -9.92
C LEU A 159 0.62 -16.51 -9.45
N GLY A 160 1.41 -15.85 -8.60
CA GLY A 160 2.62 -16.44 -8.03
C GLY A 160 2.34 -17.69 -7.18
N LEU A 161 1.28 -17.68 -6.35
CA LEU A 161 0.91 -18.82 -5.50
C LEU A 161 0.48 -20.05 -6.31
N THR A 162 -0.03 -19.84 -7.52
CA THR A 162 -0.38 -20.93 -8.44
C THR A 162 0.76 -21.32 -9.37
N GLY A 163 1.96 -20.74 -9.20
CA GLY A 163 3.13 -21.03 -10.04
C GLY A 163 3.17 -20.27 -11.38
N HIS A 164 2.27 -19.31 -11.58
CA HIS A 164 2.12 -18.55 -12.82
C HIS A 164 2.60 -17.09 -12.68
N TRP A 165 3.72 -16.86 -11.98
CA TRP A 165 4.28 -15.51 -11.85
C TRP A 165 4.48 -14.88 -13.24
N PRO A 166 3.93 -13.69 -13.52
CA PRO A 166 4.04 -13.08 -14.83
C PRO A 166 5.50 -12.76 -15.16
N ALA A 167 5.97 -13.17 -16.35
CA ALA A 167 7.34 -12.94 -16.79
C ALA A 167 7.40 -12.54 -18.27
N GLY A 168 8.49 -11.88 -18.66
CA GLY A 168 8.74 -11.43 -20.03
C GLY A 168 8.10 -10.08 -20.39
N SER A 169 8.44 -9.57 -21.57
CA SER A 169 8.14 -8.20 -22.02
C SER A 169 6.65 -7.86 -22.08
N ILE A 170 5.81 -8.82 -22.49
CA ILE A 170 4.35 -8.67 -22.53
C ILE A 170 3.81 -8.46 -21.11
N ALA A 171 4.24 -9.28 -20.16
CA ALA A 171 3.83 -9.16 -18.76
C ALA A 171 4.31 -7.83 -18.16
N THR A 172 5.54 -7.41 -18.44
CA THR A 172 6.08 -6.11 -17.99
C THR A 172 5.28 -4.93 -18.55
N THR A 173 4.99 -4.96 -19.86
CA THR A 173 4.16 -3.93 -20.50
C THR A 173 2.75 -3.91 -19.92
N THR A 174 2.17 -5.08 -19.66
CA THR A 174 0.86 -5.22 -19.01
C THR A 174 0.87 -4.63 -17.61
N ALA A 175 1.92 -4.89 -16.82
CA ALA A 175 2.09 -4.32 -15.48
C ALA A 175 2.19 -2.78 -15.55
N LEU A 176 2.96 -2.24 -16.49
CA LEU A 176 3.09 -0.79 -16.70
C LEU A 176 1.74 -0.14 -17.04
N LEU A 177 1.01 -0.70 -18.01
CA LEU A 177 -0.31 -0.21 -18.39
C LEU A 177 -1.31 -0.31 -17.24
N SER A 178 -1.22 -1.38 -16.45
CA SER A 178 -2.07 -1.57 -15.27
C SER A 178 -1.77 -0.51 -14.20
N LEU A 179 -0.51 -0.14 -13.96
CA LEU A 179 -0.17 0.97 -13.06
C LEU A 179 -0.69 2.31 -13.55
N VAL A 180 -0.56 2.60 -14.85
CA VAL A 180 -1.16 3.79 -15.45
C VAL A 180 -2.68 3.79 -15.23
N GLY A 181 -3.33 2.64 -15.40
CA GLY A 181 -4.75 2.44 -15.12
C GLY A 181 -5.11 2.66 -13.64
N VAL A 182 -4.29 2.20 -12.70
CA VAL A 182 -4.48 2.41 -11.25
C VAL A 182 -4.45 3.89 -10.91
N PHE A 183 -3.38 4.60 -11.26
CA PHE A 183 -3.23 6.01 -10.89
C PHE A 183 -4.13 6.95 -11.71
N GLY A 184 -4.35 6.65 -12.99
CA GLY A 184 -5.31 7.36 -13.84
C GLY A 184 -6.75 7.13 -13.41
N GLY A 185 -7.09 5.89 -13.04
CA GLY A 185 -8.39 5.52 -12.47
C GLY A 185 -8.66 6.21 -11.15
N ALA A 186 -7.67 6.27 -10.25
CA ALA A 186 -7.77 7.01 -9.00
C ALA A 186 -8.02 8.50 -9.25
N ALA A 187 -7.32 9.12 -10.22
CA ALA A 187 -7.55 10.51 -10.59
C ALA A 187 -8.98 10.73 -11.14
N LEU A 188 -9.46 9.83 -12.00
CA LEU A 188 -10.81 9.90 -12.56
C LEU A 188 -11.88 9.77 -11.47
N LEU A 189 -11.73 8.82 -10.54
CA LEU A 189 -12.68 8.59 -9.45
C LEU A 189 -12.72 9.78 -8.48
N THR A 190 -11.57 10.37 -8.16
CA THR A 190 -11.50 11.59 -7.34
C THR A 190 -12.20 12.76 -8.02
N ARG A 191 -11.98 12.97 -9.33
CA ARG A 191 -12.66 14.02 -10.09
C ARG A 191 -14.18 13.83 -10.11
N ARG A 192 -14.65 12.59 -10.32
CA ARG A 192 -16.08 12.26 -10.30
C ARG A 192 -16.73 12.52 -8.94
N ALA A 193 -16.01 12.24 -7.85
CA ALA A 193 -16.50 12.52 -6.50
C ALA A 193 -16.65 14.03 -6.26
N ALA A 194 -15.72 14.85 -6.75
CA ALA A 194 -15.77 16.30 -6.62
C ALA A 194 -16.94 16.94 -7.40
N THR A 195 -17.38 16.33 -8.51
CA THR A 195 -18.47 16.84 -9.34
C THR A 195 -19.88 16.45 -8.87
N ARG A 196 -20.01 15.56 -7.87
CA ARG A 196 -21.34 15.07 -7.44
C ARG A 196 -22.01 16.13 -6.54
N PRO A 197 -23.20 16.66 -6.89
CA PRO A 197 -23.91 17.60 -6.04
C PRO A 197 -24.17 16.97 -4.68
N GLN A 198 -23.87 17.70 -3.60
CA GLN A 198 -24.17 17.27 -2.25
C GLN A 198 -25.70 17.29 -2.09
N PRO A 199 -26.36 16.19 -1.68
CA PRO A 199 -27.80 16.24 -1.39
C PRO A 199 -28.02 17.29 -0.30
N GLU A 200 -28.94 18.23 -0.52
CA GLU A 200 -29.34 19.19 0.51
C GLU A 200 -29.61 18.44 1.80
N ARG A 201 -28.82 18.71 2.83
CA ARG A 201 -29.13 18.27 4.19
C ARG A 201 -30.39 19.03 4.58
N THR A 202 -31.55 18.41 4.40
CA THR A 202 -32.81 18.89 4.98
C THR A 202 -32.54 19.08 6.47
N GLN A 203 -32.45 20.34 6.90
CA GLN A 203 -32.33 20.67 8.31
C GLN A 203 -33.58 20.13 8.99
N ALA A 204 -33.42 19.12 9.85
CA ALA A 204 -34.49 18.68 10.71
C ALA A 204 -34.92 19.87 11.58
N PRO A 205 -36.23 20.16 11.72
CA PRO A 205 -36.69 21.26 12.55
C PRO A 205 -36.16 21.07 13.98
N ALA A 206 -35.62 22.14 14.56
CA ALA A 206 -35.26 22.17 15.96
C ALA A 206 -36.51 21.84 16.78
N ALA A 207 -36.47 20.73 17.52
CA ALA A 207 -37.49 20.42 18.51
C ALA A 207 -37.41 21.51 19.59
N ALA A 208 -38.51 22.25 19.74
CA ALA A 208 -38.73 23.25 20.78
C ALA A 208 -39.07 22.58 22.12
#